data_AF-A0A7S3MKA0-F1
#
_entry.id   AF-A0A7S3MKA0-F1
#
_cell.length_a   1.000
_cell.length_b   1.000
_cell.length_c   1.000
_cell.angle_alpha   90.00
_cell.angle_beta   90.00
_cell.angle_gamma   90.00
#
_symmetry.space_group_name_H-M   'P 1'
#
loop_
_entity.id
_entity.type
_entity.pdbx_description
1 polymer ?
#
loop_
_entity_poly.entity_id
_entity_poly.type
_entity_poly.pdbx_seq_one_letter_code
_entity_poly.pdbx_strand_id
1 'polypeptide(L)'
;IFKLLKFVHDRKYLHRDIKPDNFCMGQDEFSQNVYLIDYGLSKRFIKESTGLHIPIEYGSAFVGSIRYCSLNVNRGLTPSRRDDCESVLYMLAEFGAGDLPWSYRLNGPNVMKQVTDIKSAVSPQQLAHNMPSEFALLFQYVLSLQFEDR
;
A
#
# COMPACT_ATOMS: atom_id res chain seq x y z
N ILE A 1 -4.21 12.09 -0.18
CA ILE A 1 -3.44 10.87 0.14
C ILE A 1 -2.10 10.81 -0.62
N PHE A 2 -2.03 10.67 -1.95
CA PHE A 2 -0.74 10.54 -2.66
C PHE A 2 0.27 11.67 -2.40
N LYS A 3 -0.19 12.92 -2.17
CA LYS A 3 0.69 14.03 -1.74
C LYS A 3 1.37 13.78 -0.38
N LEU A 4 0.66 13.19 0.58
CA LEU A 4 1.21 12.79 1.88
C LEU A 4 2.24 11.69 1.70
N LEU A 5 1.92 10.70 0.85
CA LEU A 5 2.83 9.60 0.60
C LEU A 5 4.12 10.07 -0.09
N LYS A 6 3.99 10.94 -1.09
CA LYS A 6 5.13 11.63 -1.73
C LYS A 6 5.99 12.37 -0.70
N PHE A 7 5.38 13.07 0.26
CA PHE A 7 6.10 13.78 1.31
C PHE A 7 6.96 12.85 2.19
N VAL A 8 6.45 11.65 2.51
CA VAL A 8 7.19 10.61 3.24
C VAL A 8 8.31 10.04 2.38
N HIS A 9 8.02 9.72 1.12
CA HIS A 9 8.98 9.14 0.18
C HIS A 9 10.12 10.11 -0.18
N ASP A 10 9.83 11.41 -0.32
CA ASP A 10 10.85 12.43 -0.57
C ASP A 10 11.82 12.57 0.63
N ARG A 11 11.38 12.21 1.85
CA ARG A 11 12.22 12.07 3.06
C ARG A 11 12.95 10.74 3.17
N LYS A 12 12.86 9.90 2.14
CA LYS A 12 13.54 8.60 2.03
C LYS A 12 12.97 7.49 2.90
N TYR A 13 11.76 7.67 3.42
CA TYR A 13 11.05 6.66 4.20
C TYR A 13 9.91 6.03 3.40
N LEU A 14 9.61 4.78 3.73
CA LEU A 14 8.35 4.09 3.39
C LEU A 14 7.47 4.11 4.64
N HIS A 15 6.15 4.18 4.45
CA HIS A 15 5.22 4.09 5.56
C HIS A 15 5.05 2.63 6.02
N ARG A 16 4.88 1.70 5.07
CA ARG A 16 4.71 0.25 5.25
C ARG A 16 3.44 -0.22 5.98
N ASP A 17 2.61 0.70 6.48
CA ASP A 17 1.31 0.37 7.07
C ASP A 17 0.21 1.36 6.65
N ILE A 18 -0.06 1.43 5.35
CA ILE A 18 -1.13 2.29 4.81
C ILE A 18 -2.48 1.59 5.05
N LYS A 19 -3.35 2.21 5.84
CA LYS A 19 -4.70 1.74 6.17
C LYS A 19 -5.57 2.93 6.62
N PRO A 20 -6.91 2.83 6.56
CA PRO A 20 -7.81 3.90 6.99
C PRO A 20 -7.49 4.47 8.37
N ASP A 21 -7.18 3.61 9.35
CA ASP A 21 -6.90 3.98 10.74
C ASP A 21 -5.69 4.93 10.91
N ASN A 22 -4.76 4.91 9.95
CA ASN A 22 -3.56 5.76 9.96
C ASN A 22 -3.78 7.09 9.24
N PHE A 23 -5.02 7.40 8.84
CA PHE A 23 -5.40 8.72 8.34
C PHE A 23 -6.40 9.39 9.28
N CYS A 24 -6.16 10.66 9.59
CA CYS A 24 -7.09 11.47 10.38
C CYS A 24 -7.38 12.82 9.71
N MET A 25 -8.55 13.37 10.02
CA MET A 25 -8.95 14.70 9.59
C MET A 25 -8.49 15.74 10.62
N GLY A 26 -8.09 16.92 10.16
CA GLY A 26 -7.85 18.06 11.05
C GLY A 26 -9.13 18.54 11.75
N GLN A 27 -8.97 19.41 12.73
CA GLN A 27 -10.07 20.06 13.45
C GLN A 27 -10.15 21.55 13.06
N ASP A 28 -11.31 22.17 13.30
CA ASP A 28 -11.55 23.60 13.13
C ASP A 28 -11.13 24.13 11.74
N GLU A 29 -10.23 25.11 11.68
CA GLU A 29 -9.72 25.69 10.43
C GLU A 29 -8.97 24.68 9.54
N PHE A 30 -8.58 23.53 10.09
CA PHE A 30 -7.88 22.45 9.37
C PHE A 30 -8.79 21.28 9.01
N SER A 31 -10.11 21.41 9.16
CA SER A 31 -11.08 20.33 8.90
C SER A 31 -11.05 19.74 7.49
N GLN A 32 -10.47 20.46 6.52
CA GLN A 32 -10.28 20.00 5.14
C GLN A 32 -8.96 19.26 4.91
N ASN A 33 -8.08 19.20 5.92
CA ASN A 33 -6.78 18.56 5.83
C ASN A 33 -6.85 17.10 6.27
N VAL A 34 -6.24 16.23 5.47
CA VAL A 34 -5.97 14.83 5.81
C VAL A 34 -4.52 14.73 6.30
N TYR A 35 -4.31 14.04 7.41
CA TYR A 35 -3.01 13.75 7.99
C TYR A 35 -2.72 12.26 7.90
N LEU A 36 -1.45 11.91 7.78
CA LEU A 36 -0.93 10.55 7.87
C LEU A 36 -0.20 10.41 9.20
N ILE A 37 -0.55 9.41 9.99
CA ILE A 37 -0.03 9.16 11.33
C ILE A 37 0.55 7.74 11.44
N ASP A 38 1.11 7.42 12.61
CA ASP A 38 1.71 6.12 12.95
C ASP A 38 2.88 5.68 12.04
N TYR A 39 4.03 6.29 12.31
CA TYR A 39 5.30 5.94 11.66
C TYR A 39 6.02 4.78 12.35
N GLY A 40 5.38 4.03 13.26
CA GLY A 40 6.02 2.97 14.06
C GLY A 40 6.59 1.84 13.21
N LEU A 41 5.99 1.59 12.04
CA LEU A 41 6.47 0.61 11.06
C LEU A 41 7.25 1.24 9.91
N SER A 42 7.50 2.54 9.91
CA SER A 42 8.22 3.20 8.81
C SER A 42 9.68 2.73 8.73
N LYS A 43 10.23 2.69 7.52
CA LYS A 43 11.63 2.29 7.29
C LYS A 43 12.25 3.09 6.16
N ARG A 44 13.52 3.46 6.33
CA ARG A 44 14.28 4.17 5.31
C ARG A 44 14.59 3.22 4.13
N PHE A 45 14.28 3.65 2.91
CA PHE A 45 14.56 2.86 1.68
C PHE A 45 15.75 3.37 0.88
N ILE A 46 16.33 4.52 1.26
CA ILE A 46 17.62 4.99 0.75
C ILE A 46 18.66 4.91 1.86
N LYS A 47 19.76 4.20 1.61
CA LYS A 47 20.87 4.08 2.56
C LYS A 47 21.54 5.43 2.77
N GLU A 48 21.77 5.83 4.03
CA GLU A 48 22.45 7.09 4.36
C GLU A 48 23.88 7.15 3.84
N SER A 49 24.60 6.04 3.95
CA SER A 49 26.01 5.96 3.60
C SER A 49 26.27 6.08 2.10
N THR A 50 25.34 5.61 1.24
CA THR A 50 25.56 5.53 -0.20
C THR A 50 24.60 6.39 -1.02
N GLY A 51 23.48 6.84 -0.44
CA GLY A 51 22.41 7.48 -1.19
C GLY A 51 21.68 6.54 -2.16
N LEU A 52 21.98 5.23 -2.13
CA LEU A 52 21.38 4.23 -3.01
C LEU A 52 20.12 3.61 -2.41
N HIS A 53 19.26 3.10 -3.28
CA HIS A 53 18.10 2.31 -2.89
C HIS A 53 18.54 1.04 -2.14
N ILE A 54 17.75 0.62 -1.14
CA ILE A 54 17.93 -0.70 -0.51
C ILE A 54 17.78 -1.80 -1.56
N PRO A 55 18.50 -2.92 -1.47
CA PRO A 55 18.34 -4.03 -2.41
C PRO A 55 16.99 -4.72 -2.23
N ILE A 56 16.51 -5.35 -3.30
CA ILE A 56 15.37 -6.27 -3.22
C ILE A 56 15.82 -7.61 -2.64
N GLU A 57 15.09 -8.11 -1.65
CA GLU A 57 15.37 -9.37 -0.97
C GLU A 57 14.07 -10.19 -0.85
N TYR A 58 14.22 -11.51 -0.69
CA TYR A 58 13.12 -12.45 -0.44
C TYR A 58 13.15 -12.92 1.01
N GLY A 59 11.99 -13.31 1.54
CA GLY A 59 11.87 -13.77 2.93
C GLY A 59 11.89 -12.64 3.97
N SER A 60 11.56 -11.41 3.55
CA SER A 60 11.35 -10.30 4.48
C SER A 60 10.24 -10.64 5.47
N ALA A 61 10.48 -10.34 6.76
CA ALA A 61 9.45 -10.45 7.78
C ALA A 61 8.24 -9.60 7.41
N PHE A 62 7.05 -10.19 7.55
CA PHE A 62 5.80 -9.49 7.29
C PHE A 62 5.65 -8.25 8.19
N VAL A 63 5.18 -7.15 7.62
CA VAL A 63 4.87 -5.90 8.31
C VAL A 63 3.59 -5.29 7.77
N GLY A 64 2.85 -4.59 8.64
CA GLY A 64 1.65 -3.84 8.29
C GLY A 64 0.37 -4.68 8.27
N SER A 65 -0.66 -4.15 7.61
CA SER A 65 -1.98 -4.79 7.50
C SER A 65 -2.06 -5.80 6.35
N ILE A 66 -2.41 -7.07 6.65
CA ILE A 66 -2.62 -8.12 5.62
C ILE A 66 -3.67 -7.70 4.58
N ARG A 67 -4.69 -6.93 5.02
CA ARG A 67 -5.75 -6.42 4.16
C ARG A 67 -5.18 -5.48 3.09
N TYR A 68 -4.35 -4.52 3.48
CA TYR A 68 -3.91 -3.43 2.59
C TYR A 68 -2.48 -3.55 2.07
N CYS A 69 -1.61 -4.40 2.62
CA CYS A 69 -0.25 -4.51 2.11
C CYS A 69 -0.25 -4.99 0.65
N SER A 70 0.78 -4.63 -0.10
CA SER A 70 0.91 -5.06 -1.50
C SER A 70 1.04 -6.58 -1.63
N LEU A 71 0.80 -7.09 -2.84
CA LEU A 71 1.04 -8.48 -3.19
C LEU A 71 2.54 -8.86 -3.02
N ASN A 72 3.47 -7.93 -3.26
CA ASN A 72 4.90 -8.18 -3.04
C ASN A 72 5.21 -8.40 -1.56
N VAL A 73 4.65 -7.58 -0.67
CA VAL A 73 4.84 -7.73 0.78
C VAL A 73 4.23 -9.04 1.28
N ASN A 74 3.05 -9.40 0.78
CA ASN A 74 2.42 -10.69 1.07
C ASN A 74 3.26 -11.90 0.63
N ARG A 75 4.02 -11.75 -0.47
CA ARG A 75 4.98 -12.75 -0.96
C ARG A 75 6.35 -12.70 -0.27
N GLY A 76 6.53 -11.82 0.73
CA GLY A 76 7.77 -11.69 1.49
C GLY A 76 8.91 -10.98 0.73
N LEU A 77 8.60 -10.20 -0.30
CA LEU A 77 9.60 -9.31 -0.92
C LEU A 77 9.82 -8.08 -0.06
N THR A 78 11.03 -7.51 -0.13
CA THR A 78 11.34 -6.20 0.45
C THR A 78 10.33 -5.16 -0.06
N PRO A 79 9.67 -4.39 0.83
CA PRO A 79 8.80 -3.28 0.41
C PRO A 79 9.60 -2.11 -0.18
N SER A 80 9.05 -1.44 -1.20
CA SER A 80 9.49 -0.14 -1.70
C SER A 80 8.32 0.83 -1.86
N ARG A 81 8.57 1.96 -2.53
CA ARG A 81 7.58 3.03 -2.72
C ARG A 81 6.32 2.56 -3.44
N ARG A 82 6.49 1.65 -4.42
CA ARG A 82 5.36 1.08 -5.18
C ARG A 82 4.38 0.34 -4.27
N ASP A 83 4.87 -0.27 -3.19
CA ASP A 83 4.07 -1.07 -2.28
C ASP A 83 3.19 -0.19 -1.37
N ASP A 84 3.68 0.97 -0.95
CA ASP A 84 2.84 1.96 -0.28
C ASP A 84 1.74 2.49 -1.23
N CYS A 85 2.08 2.72 -2.52
CA CYS A 85 1.11 3.16 -3.53
C CYS A 85 0.02 2.10 -3.79
N GLU A 86 0.39 0.83 -3.90
CA GLU A 86 -0.55 -0.28 -4.06
C GLU A 86 -1.50 -0.37 -2.85
N SER A 87 -0.95 -0.18 -1.66
CA SER A 87 -1.73 -0.17 -0.41
C SER A 87 -2.74 0.99 -0.37
N VAL A 88 -2.36 2.18 -0.86
CA VAL A 88 -3.31 3.30 -1.05
C VAL A 88 -4.44 2.91 -1.99
N LEU A 89 -4.15 2.19 -3.09
CA LEU A 89 -5.18 1.79 -4.03
C LEU A 89 -6.12 0.74 -3.43
N TYR A 90 -5.64 -0.23 -2.65
CA TYR A 90 -6.54 -1.13 -1.93
C TYR A 90 -7.45 -0.38 -0.94
N MET A 91 -6.93 0.60 -0.21
CA MET A 91 -7.74 1.43 0.68
C MET A 91 -8.80 2.24 -0.09
N LEU A 92 -8.43 2.87 -1.20
CA LEU A 92 -9.37 3.66 -2.02
C LEU A 92 -10.40 2.79 -2.73
N ALA A 93 -10.01 1.59 -3.18
CA ALA A 93 -10.93 0.61 -3.74
C ALA A 93 -11.97 0.22 -2.69
N GLU A 94 -11.54 0.01 -1.44
CA GLU A 94 -12.47 -0.32 -0.37
C GLU A 94 -13.50 0.80 -0.12
N PHE A 95 -13.04 2.05 -0.09
CA PHE A 95 -13.94 3.20 0.08
C PHE A 95 -14.90 3.40 -1.09
N GLY A 96 -14.45 3.13 -2.32
CA GLY A 96 -15.22 3.41 -3.54
C GLY A 96 -16.12 2.25 -3.99
N ALA A 97 -15.66 1.01 -3.87
CA ALA A 97 -16.31 -0.19 -4.37
C ALA A 97 -16.94 -1.06 -3.26
N GLY A 98 -16.66 -0.77 -1.98
CA GLY A 98 -17.07 -1.59 -0.84
C GLY A 98 -16.00 -2.63 -0.50
N ASP A 99 -16.41 -3.81 -0.01
CA ASP A 99 -15.43 -4.81 0.45
C ASP A 99 -14.41 -5.23 -0.63
N LEU A 100 -13.15 -5.32 -0.22
CA LEU A 100 -12.10 -5.90 -1.05
C LEU A 100 -12.40 -7.39 -1.34
N PRO A 101 -11.98 -7.93 -2.50
CA PRO A 101 -12.25 -9.33 -2.86
C PRO A 101 -11.72 -10.36 -1.86
N TRP A 102 -10.78 -10.02 -0.99
CA TRP A 102 -10.23 -10.90 0.05
C TRP A 102 -10.75 -10.61 1.47
N SER A 103 -11.66 -9.65 1.66
CA SER A 103 -12.17 -9.25 2.99
C SER A 103 -12.73 -10.43 3.80
N TYR A 104 -13.33 -11.41 3.13
CA TYR A 104 -13.91 -12.61 3.77
C TYR A 104 -12.88 -13.67 4.22
N ARG A 105 -11.58 -13.46 3.93
CA ARG A 105 -10.47 -14.37 4.28
C ARG A 105 -9.40 -13.72 5.15
N LEU A 106 -9.76 -12.72 5.97
CA LEU A 106 -8.82 -12.00 6.83
C LEU A 106 -8.59 -12.65 8.20
N ASN A 107 -9.20 -13.80 8.48
CA ASN A 107 -9.08 -14.50 9.76
C ASN A 107 -8.86 -15.99 9.53
N GLY A 108 -8.27 -16.65 10.54
CA GLY A 108 -8.09 -18.10 10.56
C GLY A 108 -6.71 -18.56 10.07
N PRO A 109 -6.49 -19.89 10.04
CA PRO A 109 -5.21 -20.45 9.64
C PRO A 109 -4.92 -20.17 8.17
N ASN A 110 -3.65 -19.97 7.83
CA ASN A 110 -3.19 -19.71 6.46
C ASN A 110 -3.75 -18.42 5.81
N VAL A 111 -4.24 -17.48 6.61
CA VAL A 111 -4.75 -16.16 6.17
C VAL A 111 -3.84 -15.51 5.11
N MET A 112 -2.52 -15.51 5.34
CA MET A 112 -1.55 -14.89 4.43
C MET A 112 -1.56 -15.54 3.04
N LYS A 113 -1.55 -16.88 2.98
CA LYS A 113 -1.59 -17.62 1.72
C LYS A 113 -2.89 -17.36 0.98
N GLN A 114 -4.03 -17.46 1.68
CA GLN A 114 -5.35 -17.27 1.08
C GLN A 114 -5.52 -15.86 0.50
N VAL A 115 -5.13 -14.83 1.25
CA VAL A 115 -5.19 -13.44 0.79
C VAL A 115 -4.23 -13.22 -0.39
N THR A 116 -3.04 -13.83 -0.38
CA THR A 116 -2.08 -13.77 -1.49
C THR A 116 -2.66 -14.39 -2.77
N ASP A 117 -3.27 -15.57 -2.66
CA ASP A 117 -3.87 -16.29 -3.79
C ASP A 117 -4.99 -15.44 -4.41
N ILE A 118 -5.89 -14.88 -3.58
CA ILE A 118 -6.97 -14.00 -4.06
C ILE A 118 -6.41 -12.73 -4.69
N LYS A 119 -5.50 -12.01 -4.02
CA LYS A 119 -4.88 -10.78 -4.57
C LYS A 119 -4.22 -11.03 -5.91
N SER A 120 -3.57 -12.18 -6.09
CA SER A 120 -2.90 -12.52 -7.35
C SER A 120 -3.85 -12.83 -8.51
N ALA A 121 -5.11 -13.17 -8.21
CA ALA A 121 -6.14 -13.45 -9.20
C ALA A 121 -7.02 -12.24 -9.54
N VAL A 122 -6.96 -11.17 -8.73
CA VAL A 122 -7.76 -9.95 -8.92
C VAL A 122 -7.14 -9.07 -10.00
N SER A 123 -7.92 -8.79 -11.05
CA SER A 123 -7.53 -7.84 -12.10
C SER A 123 -7.81 -6.39 -11.67
N PRO A 124 -7.14 -5.40 -12.31
CA PRO A 124 -7.48 -3.99 -12.11
C PRO A 124 -8.95 -3.65 -12.35
N GLN A 125 -9.59 -4.31 -13.33
CA GLN A 125 -10.99 -4.08 -13.64
C GLN A 125 -11.92 -4.65 -12.57
N GLN A 126 -11.57 -5.79 -11.97
CA GLN A 126 -12.31 -6.36 -10.85
C GLN A 126 -12.18 -5.50 -9.60
N LEU A 127 -10.98 -4.99 -9.32
CA LEU A 127 -10.75 -4.10 -8.17
C LEU A 127 -11.46 -2.76 -8.34
N ALA A 128 -11.52 -2.23 -9.57
CA ALA A 128 -12.18 -0.98 -9.92
C ALA A 128 -13.69 -1.13 -10.17
N HIS A 129 -14.31 -2.25 -9.78
CA HIS A 129 -15.75 -2.45 -10.01
C HIS A 129 -16.55 -1.31 -9.36
N ASN A 130 -17.48 -0.71 -10.11
CA ASN A 130 -18.25 0.49 -9.71
C ASN A 130 -17.43 1.76 -9.45
N MET A 131 -16.17 1.81 -9.87
CA MET A 131 -15.33 3.00 -9.83
C MET A 131 -15.10 3.58 -11.23
N PRO A 132 -14.67 4.85 -11.35
CA PRO A 132 -14.24 5.42 -12.62
C PRO A 132 -13.13 4.57 -13.27
N SER A 133 -13.15 4.48 -14.60
CA SER A 133 -12.20 3.66 -15.38
C SER A 133 -10.73 4.02 -15.14
N GLU A 134 -10.47 5.28 -14.78
CA GLU A 134 -9.19 5.84 -14.40
C GLU A 134 -8.59 5.13 -13.19
N PHE A 135 -9.41 4.57 -12.31
CA PHE A 135 -8.94 3.80 -11.17
C PHE A 135 -8.24 2.50 -11.62
N ALA A 136 -8.80 1.79 -12.59
CA ALA A 136 -8.17 0.61 -13.18
C ALA A 136 -6.86 0.97 -13.89
N LEU A 137 -6.82 2.10 -14.60
CA LEU A 137 -5.59 2.61 -15.24
C LEU A 137 -4.51 2.94 -14.20
N LEU A 138 -4.88 3.62 -13.12
CA LEU A 138 -3.97 3.95 -12.03
C LEU A 138 -3.43 2.70 -11.33
N PHE A 139 -4.27 1.71 -11.09
CA PHE A 139 -3.84 0.44 -10.51
C PHE A 139 -2.91 -0.33 -11.44
N GLN A 140 -3.22 -0.37 -12.74
CA GLN A 140 -2.33 -0.95 -13.74
C GLN A 140 -0.96 -0.25 -13.78
N TYR A 141 -0.95 1.09 -13.69
CA TYR A 141 0.29 1.86 -13.59
C TYR A 141 1.10 1.47 -12.34
N VAL A 142 0.47 1.43 -11.16
CA VAL A 142 1.16 1.06 -9.91
C VAL A 142 1.72 -0.37 -9.97
N LEU A 143 0.99 -1.33 -10.54
CA LEU A 143 1.47 -2.70 -10.72
C LEU A 143 2.64 -2.81 -11.70
N SER A 144 2.80 -1.85 -12.62
CA SER A 144 3.90 -1.81 -13.59
C SER A 144 5.20 -1.23 -13.03
N LEU A 145 5.14 -0.55 -11.88
CA LEU A 145 6.30 0.08 -11.25
C LEU A 145 7.36 -0.95 -10.87
N GLN A 146 8.60 -0.67 -11.26
CA GLN A 146 9.76 -1.40 -10.82
C GLN A 146 10.13 -1.03 -9.39
N PHE A 147 10.94 -1.87 -8.77
CA PHE A 147 11.26 -1.75 -7.34
C PHE A 147 11.90 -0.40 -6.97
N GLU A 148 12.70 0.17 -7.86
CA GLU A 148 13.44 1.43 -7.65
C GLU A 148 12.80 2.66 -8.31
N ASP A 149 11.66 2.51 -8.98
CA ASP A 149 10.99 3.62 -9.70
C ASP A 149 10.56 4.74 -8.74
N ARG A 150 10.47 5.96 -9.29
CA ARG A 150 10.07 7.17 -8.57
C ARG A 150 8.69 7.65 -8.99
#